data_AF-A0A0S8IA73-F1
#
_entry.id   AF-A0A0S8IA73-F1
#
_cell.length_a   1.000
_cell.length_b   1.000
_cell.length_c   1.000
_cell.angle_alpha   90.00
_cell.angle_beta   90.00
_cell.angle_gamma   90.00
#
_symmetry.space_group_name_H-M   'P 1'
#
loop_
_entity.id
_entity.type
_entity.pdbx_description
1 polymer ?
#
loop_
_entity_poly.entity_id
_entity_poly.type
_entity_poly.pdbx_seq_one_letter_code
_entity_poly.pdbx_strand_id
1 'polypeptide(L)'
;MKKYNARIINKGCSYFLNPPTYPERRKCVFLEDWHPDGHYCCLSYAVDWKQLDNGIRKEAGRILNSWQKPDINDPRIQKWIKKVMKVYGNRYRGDTTQPFGGFAWCDMVKNDKLDPVKNQDLHGGVYVIRKYYPEFILKKHHLK
;
A
#
# COMPACT_ATOMS: atom_id res chain seq x y z
N MET A 1 -25.94 9.14 10.13
CA MET A 1 -24.50 9.46 9.97
C MET A 1 -24.34 10.26 8.68
N LYS A 2 -23.75 11.46 8.71
CA LYS A 2 -23.57 12.32 7.53
C LYS A 2 -22.57 11.66 6.56
N LYS A 3 -22.90 11.62 5.26
CA LYS A 3 -21.96 11.21 4.21
C LYS A 3 -21.10 12.41 3.81
N TYR A 4 -19.82 12.19 3.57
CA TYR A 4 -18.94 13.23 3.03
C TYR A 4 -19.25 13.47 1.55
N ASN A 5 -19.29 14.73 1.13
CA ASN A 5 -19.20 15.06 -0.28
C ASN A 5 -17.79 14.72 -0.78
N ALA A 6 -17.72 13.86 -1.80
CA ALA A 6 -16.47 13.27 -2.26
C ALA A 6 -16.50 12.97 -3.76
N ARG A 7 -15.33 13.07 -4.39
CA ARG A 7 -15.14 12.72 -5.80
C ARG A 7 -13.76 12.15 -6.06
N ILE A 8 -13.65 11.34 -7.10
CA ILE A 8 -12.37 10.81 -7.55
C ILE A 8 -11.69 11.87 -8.41
N ILE A 9 -10.42 12.13 -8.12
CA ILE A 9 -9.60 13.11 -8.83
C ILE A 9 -8.31 12.47 -9.35
N ASN A 10 -7.71 13.08 -10.36
CA ASN A 10 -6.42 12.66 -10.93
C ASN A 10 -5.24 13.22 -10.12
N LYS A 11 -5.16 12.85 -8.85
CA LYS A 11 -4.04 13.15 -7.95
C LYS A 11 -3.61 11.86 -7.26
N GLY A 12 -2.31 11.57 -7.26
CA GLY A 12 -1.78 10.41 -6.53
C GLY A 12 -1.83 10.64 -5.02
N CYS A 13 -2.31 9.66 -4.27
CA CYS A 13 -2.28 9.68 -2.80
C CYS A 13 -1.33 8.61 -2.23
N SER A 14 -0.74 7.79 -3.09
CA SER A 14 0.22 6.79 -2.67
C SER A 14 1.64 7.34 -2.61
N TYR A 15 2.32 7.14 -1.48
CA TYR A 15 3.78 7.20 -1.42
C TYR A 15 4.40 6.11 -2.32
N PHE A 16 5.73 6.04 -2.40
CA PHE A 16 6.47 5.08 -3.23
C PHE A 16 6.19 3.59 -2.94
N LEU A 17 5.35 3.29 -1.95
CA LEU A 17 4.98 1.95 -1.48
C LEU A 17 4.15 1.17 -2.50
N ASN A 18 3.35 1.84 -3.33
CA ASN A 18 2.54 1.15 -4.32
C ASN A 18 3.35 0.78 -5.58
N PRO A 19 3.06 -0.39 -6.20
CA PRO A 19 3.72 -0.81 -7.43
C PRO A 19 3.63 0.26 -8.53
N PRO A 20 4.60 0.31 -9.46
CA PRO A 20 4.46 1.04 -10.70
C PRO A 20 3.12 0.72 -11.36
N THR A 21 2.46 1.72 -11.95
CA THR A 21 1.14 1.62 -12.60
C THR A 21 -0.07 1.35 -11.70
N TYR A 22 0.11 1.09 -10.40
CA TYR A 22 -1.03 0.94 -9.50
C TYR A 22 -1.88 2.22 -9.48
N PRO A 23 -3.23 2.15 -9.56
CA PRO A 23 -4.08 3.31 -9.84
C PRO A 23 -3.93 4.47 -8.84
N GLU A 24 -3.64 4.15 -7.57
CA GLU A 24 -3.47 5.16 -6.51
C GLU A 24 -2.26 6.08 -6.70
N ARG A 25 -1.35 5.73 -7.62
CA ARG A 25 -0.25 6.61 -8.02
C ARG A 25 -0.72 7.80 -8.84
N ARG A 26 -1.95 7.76 -9.36
CA ARG A 26 -2.52 8.79 -10.24
C ARG A 26 -3.89 9.27 -9.80
N LYS A 27 -4.61 8.48 -8.98
CA LYS A 27 -5.97 8.78 -8.56
C LYS A 27 -6.14 8.65 -7.06
N CYS A 28 -7.01 9.47 -6.49
CA CYS A 28 -7.41 9.42 -5.09
C CYS A 28 -8.85 9.95 -4.94
N VAL A 29 -9.40 9.82 -3.74
CA VAL A 29 -10.67 10.46 -3.39
C VAL A 29 -10.39 11.78 -2.71
N PHE A 30 -10.99 12.85 -3.22
CA PHE A 30 -11.03 14.16 -2.59
C PHE A 30 -12.26 14.27 -1.71
N LEU A 31 -12.08 14.78 -0.49
CA LEU A 31 -13.10 14.98 0.52
C LEU A 31 -13.31 16.49 0.70
N GLU A 32 -14.44 16.99 0.24
CA GLU A 32 -14.67 18.45 0.17
C GLU A 32 -14.96 19.04 1.56
N ASP A 33 -15.66 18.30 2.41
CA ASP A 33 -16.17 18.80 3.71
C ASP A 33 -15.26 18.51 4.91
N TRP A 34 -14.08 17.91 4.70
CA TRP A 34 -13.23 17.45 5.81
C TRP A 34 -12.34 18.55 6.39
N HIS A 35 -11.81 19.43 5.54
CA HIS A 35 -10.87 20.49 5.92
C HIS A 35 -11.02 21.67 4.96
N PRO A 36 -10.79 22.93 5.37
CA PRO A 36 -10.85 24.10 4.49
C PRO A 36 -9.97 23.99 3.23
N ASP A 37 -8.83 23.30 3.32
CA ASP A 37 -7.92 23.03 2.17
C ASP A 37 -8.25 21.73 1.41
N GLY A 38 -9.32 21.05 1.82
CA GLY A 38 -9.69 19.71 1.39
C GLY A 38 -8.77 18.62 1.92
N HIS A 39 -9.26 17.38 1.97
CA HIS A 39 -8.47 16.23 2.35
C HIS A 39 -8.52 15.14 1.27
N TYR A 40 -7.51 14.27 1.24
CA TYR A 40 -7.40 13.21 0.24
C TYR A 40 -7.28 11.85 0.93
N CYS A 41 -7.90 10.82 0.38
CA CYS A 41 -7.67 9.46 0.82
C CYS A 41 -7.37 8.52 -0.36
N CYS A 42 -6.63 7.45 -0.06
CA CYS A 42 -6.30 6.40 -1.01
C CYS A 42 -7.56 5.63 -1.45
N LEU A 43 -7.61 5.17 -2.70
CA LEU A 43 -8.74 4.41 -3.24
C LEU A 43 -9.04 3.15 -2.41
N SER A 44 -8.00 2.45 -1.95
CA SER A 44 -8.11 1.22 -1.16
C SER A 44 -8.72 1.49 0.21
N TYR A 45 -8.45 2.66 0.78
CA TYR A 45 -9.13 3.07 2.02
C TYR A 45 -10.59 3.45 1.74
N ALA A 46 -10.84 4.14 0.63
CA ALA A 46 -12.17 4.57 0.25
C ALA A 46 -13.15 3.39 0.06
N VAL A 47 -12.72 2.26 -0.50
CA VAL A 47 -13.58 1.08 -0.73
C VAL A 47 -14.30 0.62 0.55
N ASP A 48 -13.61 0.62 1.68
CA ASP A 48 -14.14 0.12 2.96
C ASP A 48 -14.72 1.22 3.85
N TRP A 49 -14.59 2.48 3.44
CA TRP A 49 -14.96 3.60 4.28
C TRP A 49 -16.45 3.91 4.27
N LYS A 50 -17.16 3.42 5.31
CA LYS A 50 -18.62 3.55 5.45
C LYS A 50 -19.17 4.99 5.48
N GLN A 51 -18.32 5.99 5.71
CA GLN A 51 -18.74 7.41 5.71
C GLN A 51 -18.73 8.03 4.29
N LEU A 52 -18.21 7.33 3.28
CA LEU A 52 -18.31 7.72 1.89
C LEU A 52 -19.62 7.25 1.24
N ASP A 53 -20.06 7.98 0.22
CA ASP A 53 -21.17 7.53 -0.61
C ASP A 53 -20.84 6.20 -1.32
N ASN A 54 -21.85 5.34 -1.44
CA ASN A 54 -21.72 4.01 -2.03
C ASN A 54 -21.27 4.08 -3.50
N GLY A 55 -21.67 5.11 -4.26
CA GLY A 55 -21.23 5.33 -5.62
C GLY A 55 -19.71 5.55 -5.71
N ILE A 56 -19.16 6.40 -4.83
CA ILE A 56 -17.70 6.65 -4.77
C ILE A 56 -16.94 5.40 -4.34
N ARG A 57 -17.45 4.65 -3.35
CA ARG A 57 -16.83 3.39 -2.90
C ARG A 57 -16.77 2.36 -4.03
N LYS A 58 -17.88 2.18 -4.76
CA LYS A 58 -17.96 1.27 -5.91
C LYS A 58 -17.02 1.70 -7.04
N GLU A 59 -16.97 2.98 -7.36
CA GLU A 59 -16.09 3.50 -8.41
C GLU A 59 -14.61 3.36 -8.03
N ALA A 60 -14.24 3.62 -6.78
CA ALA A 60 -12.89 3.37 -6.27
C ALA A 60 -12.52 1.88 -6.42
N GLY A 61 -13.42 0.98 -6.03
CA GLY A 61 -13.24 -0.46 -6.20
C GLY A 61 -13.08 -0.87 -7.67
N ARG A 62 -13.91 -0.31 -8.56
CA ARG A 62 -13.82 -0.57 -10.01
C ARG A 62 -12.47 -0.14 -10.58
N ILE A 63 -11.98 1.03 -10.20
CA ILE A 63 -10.66 1.54 -10.64
C ILE A 63 -9.54 0.61 -10.15
N LEU A 64 -9.58 0.17 -8.89
CA LEU A 64 -8.59 -0.76 -8.35
C LEU A 64 -8.62 -2.11 -9.06
N ASN A 65 -9.80 -2.67 -9.29
CA ASN A 65 -9.99 -3.96 -9.96
C ASN A 65 -9.65 -3.89 -11.46
N SER A 66 -9.62 -2.70 -12.07
CA SER A 66 -9.17 -2.51 -13.44
C SER A 66 -7.65 -2.56 -13.61
N TRP A 67 -6.90 -2.59 -12.51
CA TRP A 67 -5.44 -2.65 -12.58
C TRP A 67 -4.97 -4.02 -13.07
N GLN A 68 -4.31 -4.02 -14.21
CA GLN A 68 -3.60 -5.18 -14.70
C GLN A 68 -2.25 -5.26 -13.99
N LYS A 69 -2.14 -6.22 -13.07
CA LYS A 69 -0.92 -6.53 -12.33
C LYS A 69 0.20 -6.89 -13.33
N PRO A 70 1.30 -6.13 -13.39
CA PRO A 70 2.44 -6.51 -14.23
C PRO A 70 3.11 -7.81 -13.76
N ASP A 71 3.90 -8.44 -14.62
CA ASP A 71 4.70 -9.61 -14.23
C ASP A 71 5.67 -9.23 -13.10
N ILE A 72 5.87 -10.13 -12.14
CA ILE A 72 6.77 -9.88 -11.02
C ILE A 72 8.23 -9.69 -11.47
N ASN A 73 8.61 -10.26 -12.61
CA ASN A 73 9.92 -10.15 -13.22
C ASN A 73 10.05 -8.91 -14.13
N ASP A 74 9.00 -8.11 -14.31
CA ASP A 74 9.10 -6.82 -15.02
C ASP A 74 10.19 -5.95 -14.34
N PRO A 75 11.14 -5.37 -15.10
CA PRO A 75 12.23 -4.58 -14.54
C PRO A 75 11.77 -3.43 -13.63
N ARG A 76 10.61 -2.84 -13.90
CA ARG A 76 10.02 -1.76 -13.10
C ARG A 76 9.51 -2.29 -11.77
N ILE A 77 8.92 -3.50 -11.77
CA ILE A 77 8.49 -4.18 -10.55
C ILE A 77 9.68 -4.60 -9.72
N GLN A 78 10.72 -5.18 -10.33
CA GLN A 78 11.97 -5.52 -9.65
C GLN A 78 12.63 -4.29 -9.00
N LYS A 79 12.68 -3.16 -9.71
CA LYS A 79 13.17 -1.89 -9.16
C LYS A 79 12.32 -1.40 -7.98
N TRP A 80 11.00 -1.56 -8.05
CA TRP A 80 10.10 -1.22 -6.95
C TRP A 80 10.29 -2.14 -5.74
N ILE A 81 10.41 -3.46 -5.94
CA ILE A 81 10.72 -4.44 -4.89
C ILE A 81 11.98 -4.01 -4.14
N LYS A 82 13.08 -3.73 -4.85
CA LYS A 82 14.33 -3.24 -4.23
C LYS A 82 14.12 -1.95 -3.43
N LYS A 83 13.33 -1.01 -3.95
CA LYS A 83 13.02 0.24 -3.25
C LYS A 83 12.23 0.00 -1.96
N VAL A 84 11.22 -0.89 -2.00
CA VAL A 84 10.46 -1.30 -0.82
C VAL A 84 11.39 -1.96 0.19
N MET A 85 12.19 -2.93 -0.24
CA MET A 85 13.15 -3.62 0.65
C MET A 85 14.13 -2.64 1.29
N LYS A 86 14.66 -1.65 0.55
CA LYS A 86 15.54 -0.62 1.11
C LYS A 86 14.87 0.25 2.18
N VAL A 87 13.61 0.60 1.96
CA VAL A 87 12.84 1.45 2.90
C VAL A 87 12.55 0.71 4.19
N TYR A 88 12.16 -0.56 4.08
CA TYR A 88 11.89 -1.38 5.25
C TYR A 88 13.18 -1.89 5.89
N GLY A 89 14.31 -1.98 5.18
CA GLY A 89 15.60 -2.34 5.75
C GLY A 89 15.51 -3.64 6.55
N ASN A 90 15.92 -3.63 7.81
CA ASN A 90 15.73 -4.74 8.76
C ASN A 90 14.55 -4.48 9.71
N ARG A 91 13.41 -3.99 9.20
CA ARG A 91 12.20 -3.73 9.99
C ARG A 91 11.26 -4.92 9.94
N TYR A 92 10.87 -5.36 11.13
CA TYR A 92 10.01 -6.51 11.35
C TYR A 92 8.77 -6.10 12.14
N ARG A 93 7.73 -6.92 12.08
CA ARG A 93 6.58 -6.81 12.98
C ARG A 93 7.09 -6.81 14.43
N GLY A 94 6.62 -5.86 15.25
CA GLY A 94 6.75 -5.96 16.70
C GLY A 94 5.81 -7.03 17.28
N ASP A 95 5.68 -7.06 18.60
CA ASP A 95 4.81 -8.02 19.32
C ASP A 95 3.30 -7.77 19.12
N THR A 96 2.91 -6.85 18.24
CA THR A 96 1.50 -6.51 18.02
C THR A 96 0.83 -7.55 17.12
N THR A 97 -0.28 -8.11 17.60
CA THR A 97 -1.14 -9.05 16.83
C THR A 97 -1.99 -8.34 15.77
N GLN A 98 -1.86 -7.02 15.62
CA GLN A 98 -2.59 -6.28 14.61
C GLN A 98 -2.20 -6.74 13.20
N PRO A 99 -3.17 -7.04 12.31
CA PRO A 99 -2.88 -7.30 10.91
C PRO A 99 -2.16 -6.08 10.33
N PHE A 100 -1.18 -6.30 9.46
CA PHE A 100 -0.43 -5.21 8.85
C PHE A 100 -1.37 -4.36 7.97
N GLY A 101 -1.90 -3.27 8.54
CA GLY A 101 -2.72 -2.25 7.87
C GLY A 101 -1.98 -0.93 7.74
N GLY A 102 -2.64 0.10 7.20
CA GLY A 102 -2.02 1.38 6.81
C GLY A 102 -1.21 2.13 7.89
N PHE A 103 -1.28 1.75 9.16
CA PHE A 103 -0.49 2.28 10.28
C PHE A 103 0.50 1.28 10.91
N ALA A 104 0.51 0.01 10.50
CA ALA A 104 1.39 -1.03 11.07
C ALA A 104 2.89 -0.78 10.82
N TRP A 105 3.24 0.18 9.96
CA TRP A 105 4.61 0.67 9.78
C TRP A 105 5.12 1.47 10.99
N CYS A 106 4.21 2.03 11.81
CA CYS A 106 4.52 2.72 13.05
C CYS A 106 4.98 1.76 14.16
N ASP A 107 4.53 0.50 14.11
CA ASP A 107 4.78 -0.51 15.15
C ASP A 107 5.90 -1.49 14.77
N MET A 108 6.70 -1.17 13.75
CA MET A 108 7.80 -2.04 13.33
C MET A 108 9.05 -1.80 14.18
N VAL A 109 9.72 -2.91 14.52
CA VAL A 109 10.99 -2.88 15.25
C VAL A 109 12.14 -3.14 14.28
N LYS A 110 13.23 -2.36 14.40
CA LYS A 110 14.47 -2.64 13.67
C LYS A 110 15.24 -3.74 14.39
N ASN A 111 15.59 -4.81 13.68
CA ASN A 111 16.39 -5.91 14.22
C ASN A 111 17.48 -6.35 13.25
N ASP A 112 18.70 -5.86 13.43
CA ASP A 112 19.84 -6.14 12.55
C ASP A 112 20.42 -7.55 12.72
N LYS A 113 19.92 -8.34 13.69
CA LYS A 113 20.37 -9.73 13.92
C LYS A 113 19.55 -10.76 13.14
N LEU A 114 18.39 -10.39 12.63
CA LEU A 114 17.52 -11.31 11.87
C LEU A 114 17.88 -11.27 10.38
N ASP A 115 18.02 -12.47 9.79
CA ASP A 115 18.14 -12.64 8.34
C ASP A 115 16.76 -12.43 7.69
N PRO A 116 16.59 -11.42 6.81
CA PRO A 116 15.30 -11.16 6.16
C PRO A 116 14.81 -12.34 5.32
N VAL A 117 15.70 -13.14 4.73
CA VAL A 117 15.32 -14.29 3.89
C VAL A 117 14.71 -15.41 4.73
N LYS A 118 15.27 -15.65 5.93
CA LYS A 118 14.77 -16.69 6.85
C LYS A 118 13.53 -16.24 7.63
N ASN A 119 13.38 -14.93 7.86
CA ASN A 119 12.30 -14.35 8.66
C ASN A 119 11.34 -13.50 7.80
N GLN A 120 11.21 -13.84 6.51
CA GLN A 120 10.51 -13.00 5.53
C GLN A 120 9.03 -12.78 5.85
N ASP A 121 8.39 -13.70 6.55
CA ASP A 121 6.96 -13.57 6.93
C ASP A 121 6.73 -12.50 8.00
N LEU A 122 7.77 -12.16 8.76
CA LEU A 122 7.74 -11.07 9.75
C LEU A 122 8.21 -9.74 9.17
N HIS A 123 8.79 -9.76 7.97
CA HIS A 123 9.47 -8.61 7.38
C HIS A 123 8.46 -7.63 6.73
N GLY A 124 8.48 -6.37 7.16
CA GLY A 124 7.47 -5.37 6.74
C GLY A 124 7.46 -5.13 5.22
N GLY A 125 8.63 -5.12 4.58
CA GLY A 125 8.73 -4.96 3.13
C GLY A 125 8.15 -6.14 2.34
N VAL A 126 8.26 -7.36 2.87
CA VAL A 126 7.73 -8.56 2.22
C VAL A 126 6.21 -8.54 2.30
N TYR A 127 5.65 -8.15 3.44
CA TYR A 127 4.21 -7.96 3.59
C TYR A 127 3.65 -6.94 2.57
N VAL A 128 4.30 -5.78 2.43
CA VAL A 128 3.88 -4.75 1.45
C VAL A 128 3.91 -5.30 0.04
N ILE A 129 4.93 -6.09 -0.32
CA ILE A 129 5.02 -6.69 -1.65
C ILE A 129 3.90 -7.72 -1.83
N ARG A 130 3.66 -8.57 -0.83
CA ARG A 130 2.65 -9.65 -0.88
C ARG A 130 1.21 -9.15 -0.94
N LYS A 131 0.93 -7.91 -0.51
CA LYS A 131 -0.36 -7.24 -0.78
C LYS A 131 -0.72 -7.24 -2.28
N TYR A 132 0.30 -7.16 -3.16
CA TYR A 132 0.12 -7.13 -4.61
C TYR A 132 0.55 -8.44 -5.28
N TYR A 133 1.54 -9.12 -4.72
CA TYR A 133 2.12 -10.37 -5.22
C TYR A 133 2.15 -11.42 -4.10
N PRO A 134 1.01 -12.07 -3.78
CA PRO A 134 0.90 -12.97 -2.61
C PRO A 134 1.95 -14.07 -2.57
N GLU A 135 2.32 -14.60 -3.73
CA GLU A 135 3.31 -15.67 -3.92
C GLU A 135 4.78 -15.20 -3.84
N PHE A 136 5.04 -13.92 -3.52
CA PHE A 136 6.40 -13.40 -3.50
C PHE A 136 7.24 -14.08 -2.41
N ILE A 137 8.39 -14.63 -2.82
CA ILE A 137 9.40 -15.21 -1.94
C ILE A 137 10.66 -14.33 -2.00
N LEU A 138 11.08 -13.85 -0.84
CA LEU A 138 12.28 -13.03 -0.72
C LEU A 138 13.54 -13.86 -0.98
N LYS A 139 14.34 -13.45 -1.96
CA LYS A 139 15.66 -13.99 -2.29
C LYS A 139 16.75 -12.97 -2.02
N LYS A 140 17.98 -13.44 -1.77
CA LYS A 140 19.15 -12.60 -1.45
C LYS A 140 19.40 -11.46 -2.46
N HIS A 141 19.13 -11.67 -3.75
CA HIS A 141 19.38 -10.65 -4.77
C HIS A 141 18.42 -9.45 -4.71
N HIS A 142 17.30 -9.56 -4.00
CA HIS A 142 16.39 -8.43 -3.76
C HIS A 142 16.92 -7.46 -2.69
N LEU A 143 17.91 -7.89 -1.90
CA LEU A 143 18.52 -7.10 -0.82
C LEU A 143 19.75 -6.29 -1.27
N LYS A 144 20.21 -6.50 -2.51
CA LYS A 144 21.34 -5.79 -3.15
C LYS A 144 20.83 -4.68 -4.07
#